data_AF-A0A961T265-F1
#
_entry.id   AF-A0A961T265-F1
#
_cell.length_a   1.000
_cell.length_b   1.000
_cell.length_c   1.000
_cell.angle_alpha   90.00
_cell.angle_beta   90.00
_cell.angle_gamma   90.00
#
_symmetry.space_group_name_H-M   'P 1'
#
loop_
_entity.id
_entity.type
_entity.pdbx_description
1 polymer ?
#
loop_
_entity_poly.entity_id
_entity_poly.type
_entity_poly.pdbx_seq_one_letter_code
_entity_poly.pdbx_strand_id
1 'polypeptide(L)'
;MRPILITLTALLISTTIAGAETIVLKDSNVTEWKAVYGRVEARDMVPARARIGGVVVELLVTEGDEVKAGEKIATVRDDKLAFQIAAIDAQLQALSSQLDTAEADLKRGNDLVGKGVMTRQRVDQLQTQVDVVRGQITATQAQRAVLVQQGAEGEVLAPANGRVLKVPVTRGAVIMGGEPVATIGGGGVFLRLAIPERHAASLKADVAIRIQSAKGEQVGRLAKIYPQIENGRVIADVEVEGLDTTYVDARLLVEVPVGERKALFVPQSAVSTRSGLDFVTVEAESGESERVVILGEPVELDGTANVEILSGLNAGDKVVAK
;
A
#
# COMPACT_ATOMS: atom_id res chain seq x y z
N MET A 1 34.06 72.60 70.98
CA MET A 1 33.53 73.55 69.99
C MET A 1 33.32 72.79 68.67
N ARG A 2 32.15 72.96 68.05
CA ARG A 2 31.71 72.46 66.73
C ARG A 2 32.68 72.91 65.60
N PRO A 3 32.69 72.31 64.38
CA PRO A 3 31.49 71.85 63.67
C PRO A 3 31.56 70.53 62.86
N ILE A 4 30.33 70.13 62.52
CA ILE A 4 29.87 69.00 61.72
C ILE A 4 29.97 69.38 60.24
N LEU A 5 30.46 68.46 59.40
CA LEU A 5 30.39 68.57 57.93
C LEU A 5 29.50 67.44 57.39
N ILE A 6 28.37 67.84 56.81
CA ILE A 6 27.38 66.97 56.15
C ILE A 6 27.81 66.82 54.69
N THR A 7 28.16 65.61 54.27
CA THR A 7 28.36 65.27 52.85
C THR A 7 27.10 64.58 52.33
N LEU A 8 26.39 65.28 51.45
CA LEU A 8 25.20 64.83 50.73
C LEU A 8 25.65 63.99 49.53
N THR A 9 25.49 62.66 49.59
CA THR A 9 25.75 61.77 48.45
C THR A 9 24.47 61.62 47.63
N ALA A 10 24.44 62.20 46.44
CA ALA A 10 23.33 62.08 45.51
C ALA A 10 23.30 60.69 44.86
N LEU A 11 22.22 59.94 45.09
CA LEU A 11 21.94 58.65 44.48
C LEU A 11 21.38 58.88 43.07
N LEU A 12 22.21 58.66 42.04
CA LEU A 12 21.76 58.60 40.64
C LEU A 12 20.97 57.30 40.44
N ILE A 13 19.65 57.41 40.38
CA ILE A 13 18.78 56.35 39.90
C ILE A 13 18.89 56.36 38.37
N SER A 14 19.71 55.47 37.82
CA SER A 14 19.69 55.15 36.40
C SER A 14 18.42 54.35 36.12
N THR A 15 17.38 55.02 35.62
CA THR A 15 16.25 54.37 34.98
C THR A 15 16.74 53.63 33.74
N THR A 16 16.84 52.30 33.83
CA THR A 16 16.95 51.44 32.66
C THR A 16 15.65 51.60 31.86
N ILE A 17 15.71 52.39 30.78
CA ILE A 17 14.67 52.42 29.77
C ILE A 17 14.63 51.00 29.20
N ALA A 18 13.56 50.26 29.51
CA ALA A 18 13.23 49.02 28.82
C ALA A 18 13.11 49.38 27.34
N GLY A 19 14.11 48.99 26.55
CA GLY A 19 14.06 49.18 25.11
C GLY A 19 12.97 48.27 24.58
N ALA A 20 11.82 48.85 24.26
CA ALA A 20 10.77 48.12 23.57
C ALA A 20 11.34 47.65 22.23
N GLU A 21 11.27 46.34 21.98
CA GLU A 21 11.83 45.77 20.77
C GLU A 21 10.81 46.00 19.64
N THR A 22 11.18 46.87 18.70
CA THR A 22 10.31 47.19 17.57
C THR A 22 10.53 46.19 16.44
N ILE A 23 9.49 45.43 16.11
CA ILE A 23 9.50 44.40 15.08
C ILE A 23 8.79 44.94 13.85
N VAL A 24 9.47 44.93 12.70
CA VAL A 24 8.85 45.27 11.41
C VAL A 24 8.12 44.04 10.87
N LEU A 25 6.81 44.15 10.68
CA LEU A 25 6.00 43.08 10.13
C LEU A 25 6.37 42.77 8.68
N LYS A 26 6.55 41.49 8.39
CA LYS A 26 6.81 40.98 7.05
C LYS A 26 5.82 39.88 6.74
N ASP A 27 5.38 39.84 5.49
CA ASP A 27 4.64 38.70 4.96
C ASP A 27 5.47 37.44 5.18
N SER A 28 4.88 36.48 5.89
CA SER A 28 5.42 35.13 6.03
C SER A 28 4.53 34.18 5.26
N ASN A 29 5.13 33.27 4.48
CA ASN A 29 4.36 32.25 3.77
C ASN A 29 3.91 31.17 4.76
N VAL A 30 2.61 30.89 4.78
CA VAL A 30 1.99 29.85 5.60
C VAL A 30 1.40 28.82 4.66
N THR A 31 1.78 27.56 4.87
CA THR A 31 1.18 26.43 4.17
C THR A 31 -0.25 26.22 4.64
N GLU A 32 -1.20 26.22 3.72
CA GLU A 32 -2.58 25.84 4.00
C GLU A 32 -2.72 24.32 3.99
N TRP A 33 -3.22 23.77 5.10
CA TRP A 33 -3.46 22.35 5.25
C TRP A 33 -4.92 22.02 5.01
N LYS A 34 -5.19 20.91 4.32
CA LYS A 34 -6.54 20.38 4.13
C LYS A 34 -6.63 18.96 4.63
N ALA A 35 -7.54 18.75 5.58
CA ALA A 35 -7.91 17.42 6.02
C ALA A 35 -8.58 16.61 4.89
N VAL A 36 -8.05 15.42 4.66
CA VAL A 36 -8.52 14.37 3.75
C VAL A 36 -8.47 13.02 4.47
N TYR A 37 -9.16 12.03 3.92
CA TYR A 37 -9.12 10.66 4.44
C TYR A 37 -8.03 9.88 3.72
N GLY A 38 -7.17 9.25 4.50
CA GLY A 38 -6.26 8.21 4.05
C GLY A 38 -6.76 6.81 4.41
N ARG A 39 -6.42 5.82 3.58
CA ARG A 39 -6.68 4.40 3.82
C ARG A 39 -5.38 3.62 3.79
N VAL A 40 -5.14 2.79 4.79
CA VAL A 40 -4.01 1.86 4.80
C VAL A 40 -4.31 0.73 3.82
N GLU A 41 -3.50 0.58 2.78
CA GLU A 41 -3.66 -0.50 1.80
C GLU A 41 -2.38 -1.33 1.70
N ALA A 42 -2.53 -2.64 1.46
CA ALA A 42 -1.39 -3.51 1.18
C ALA A 42 -0.77 -3.16 -0.17
N ARG A 43 0.56 -3.23 -0.28
CA ARG A 43 1.25 -2.92 -1.54
C ARG A 43 0.84 -3.86 -2.65
N ASP A 44 0.85 -5.15 -2.33
CA ASP A 44 0.44 -6.22 -3.23
C ASP A 44 -0.81 -6.86 -2.66
N MET A 45 -1.95 -6.67 -3.34
CA MET A 45 -3.17 -7.39 -3.03
C MET A 45 -3.40 -8.44 -4.12
N VAL A 46 -3.00 -9.68 -3.84
CA VAL A 46 -3.00 -10.74 -4.85
C VAL A 46 -3.99 -11.84 -4.45
N PRO A 47 -5.03 -12.10 -5.27
CA PRO A 47 -5.93 -13.21 -5.04
C PRO A 47 -5.25 -14.54 -5.42
N ALA A 48 -5.22 -15.47 -4.48
CA ALA A 48 -4.91 -16.87 -4.74
C ALA A 48 -6.14 -17.54 -5.36
N ARG A 49 -6.04 -17.84 -6.66
CA ARG A 49 -7.16 -18.35 -7.47
C ARG A 49 -7.05 -19.85 -7.69
N ALA A 50 -8.19 -20.52 -7.74
CA ALA A 50 -8.27 -21.89 -8.22
C ALA A 50 -7.96 -21.93 -9.72
N ARG A 51 -7.12 -22.87 -10.16
CA ARG A 51 -6.82 -23.03 -11.60
C ARG A 51 -7.86 -23.90 -12.30
N ILE A 52 -8.45 -24.85 -11.59
CA ILE A 52 -9.53 -25.72 -12.06
C ILE A 52 -10.82 -25.48 -11.28
N GLY A 53 -11.96 -25.84 -11.88
CA GLY A 53 -13.24 -25.90 -11.17
C GLY A 53 -13.40 -27.23 -10.45
N GLY A 54 -14.14 -27.23 -9.33
CA GLY A 54 -14.36 -28.42 -8.52
C GLY A 54 -14.87 -28.10 -7.13
N VAL A 55 -14.71 -29.04 -6.20
CA VAL A 55 -15.07 -28.90 -4.80
C VAL A 55 -13.82 -28.61 -3.98
N VAL A 56 -13.89 -27.63 -3.07
CA VAL A 56 -12.83 -27.36 -2.09
C VAL A 56 -12.83 -28.48 -1.06
N VAL A 57 -11.90 -29.42 -1.16
CA VAL A 57 -11.81 -30.58 -0.25
C VAL A 57 -11.04 -30.25 1.03
N GLU A 58 -10.07 -29.34 0.93
CA GLU A 58 -9.23 -28.86 2.03
C GLU A 58 -9.04 -27.35 1.93
N LEU A 59 -9.07 -26.69 3.08
CA LEU A 59 -8.76 -25.28 3.26
C LEU A 59 -7.84 -25.19 4.48
N LEU A 60 -6.60 -24.76 4.25
CA LEU A 60 -5.51 -24.82 5.23
C LEU A 60 -5.22 -23.46 5.88
N VAL A 61 -5.92 -22.41 5.46
CA VAL A 61 -5.71 -21.04 5.93
C VAL A 61 -7.03 -20.39 6.35
N THR A 62 -6.90 -19.43 7.25
CA THR A 62 -7.96 -18.56 7.75
C THR A 62 -7.54 -17.09 7.65
N GLU A 63 -8.50 -16.19 7.80
CA GLU A 63 -8.23 -14.74 7.77
C GLU A 63 -7.31 -14.35 8.94
N GLY A 64 -6.23 -13.63 8.62
CA GLY A 64 -5.19 -13.24 9.58
C GLY A 64 -3.94 -14.11 9.55
N ASP A 65 -3.98 -15.30 8.94
CA ASP A 65 -2.81 -16.19 8.86
C ASP A 65 -1.70 -15.62 7.97
N GLU A 66 -0.46 -15.88 8.34
CA GLU A 66 0.71 -15.56 7.52
C GLU A 66 1.07 -16.73 6.62
N VAL A 67 1.28 -16.43 5.34
CA VAL A 67 1.59 -17.42 4.30
C VAL A 67 2.83 -17.03 3.53
N LYS A 68 3.55 -18.04 3.05
CA LYS A 68 4.71 -17.88 2.16
C LYS A 68 4.34 -18.13 0.71
N ALA A 69 5.05 -17.50 -0.21
CA ALA A 69 4.90 -17.76 -1.64
C ALA A 69 5.13 -19.26 -1.93
N GLY A 70 4.19 -19.88 -2.65
CA GLY A 70 4.19 -21.31 -2.96
C GLY A 70 3.61 -22.21 -1.88
N GLU A 71 3.19 -21.66 -0.73
CA GLU A 71 2.52 -22.44 0.32
C GLU A 71 1.13 -22.88 -0.13
N LYS A 72 0.80 -24.15 0.11
CA LYS A 72 -0.52 -24.70 -0.22
C LYS A 72 -1.57 -24.17 0.75
N ILE A 73 -2.55 -23.44 0.24
CA ILE A 73 -3.60 -22.82 1.05
C ILE A 73 -4.93 -23.56 0.96
N ALA A 74 -5.17 -24.27 -0.14
CA ALA A 74 -6.37 -25.08 -0.34
C ALA A 74 -6.13 -26.16 -1.39
N THR A 75 -7.04 -27.13 -1.43
CA THR A 75 -7.07 -28.15 -2.48
C THR A 75 -8.48 -28.22 -3.05
N VAL A 76 -8.55 -28.05 -4.36
CA VAL A 76 -9.76 -28.16 -5.18
C VAL A 76 -9.67 -29.48 -5.93
N ARG A 77 -10.75 -30.25 -5.88
CA ARG A 77 -10.80 -31.56 -6.55
C ARG A 77 -11.98 -31.62 -7.50
N ASP A 78 -11.72 -32.07 -8.72
CA ASP A 78 -12.76 -32.55 -9.63
C ASP A 78 -12.73 -34.08 -9.63
N ASP A 79 -13.77 -34.68 -9.08
CA ASP A 79 -13.90 -36.15 -9.01
C ASP A 79 -13.94 -36.79 -10.41
N LYS A 80 -14.30 -36.05 -11.46
CA LYS A 80 -14.29 -36.55 -12.85
C LYS A 80 -12.90 -36.88 -13.35
N LEU A 81 -11.87 -36.14 -12.90
CA LEU A 81 -10.49 -36.37 -13.32
C LEU A 81 -10.00 -37.76 -12.90
N ALA A 82 -10.38 -38.20 -11.69
CA ALA A 82 -10.01 -39.53 -11.21
C ALA A 82 -10.61 -40.64 -12.10
N PHE A 83 -11.88 -40.51 -12.49
CA PHE A 83 -12.53 -41.47 -13.39
C PHE A 83 -11.92 -41.46 -14.79
N GLN A 84 -11.56 -40.28 -15.32
CA GLN A 84 -10.91 -40.17 -16.63
C GLN A 84 -9.49 -40.77 -16.63
N ILE A 85 -8.70 -40.52 -15.58
CA ILE A 85 -7.38 -41.13 -15.42
C ILE A 85 -7.50 -42.66 -15.36
N ALA A 86 -8.46 -43.19 -14.59
CA ALA A 86 -8.68 -44.63 -14.50
C ALA A 86 -9.06 -45.25 -15.86
N ALA A 87 -9.85 -44.56 -16.68
CA ALA A 87 -10.20 -45.00 -18.02
C ALA A 87 -8.97 -45.03 -18.96
N ILE A 88 -8.11 -44.01 -18.91
CA ILE A 88 -6.86 -43.97 -19.67
C ILE A 88 -5.90 -45.05 -19.20
N ASP A 89 -5.81 -45.32 -17.89
CA ASP A 89 -4.97 -46.39 -17.33
C ASP A 89 -5.40 -47.77 -17.84
N ALA A 90 -6.70 -48.03 -17.92
CA ALA A 90 -7.22 -49.25 -18.54
C ALA A 90 -6.88 -49.35 -20.04
N GLN A 91 -6.93 -48.24 -20.77
CA GLN A 91 -6.53 -48.20 -22.18
C GLN A 91 -5.03 -48.46 -22.35
N LEU A 92 -4.18 -47.90 -21.50
CA LEU A 92 -2.74 -48.18 -21.49
C LEU A 92 -2.46 -49.65 -21.21
N GLN A 93 -3.19 -50.26 -20.27
CA GLN A 93 -3.07 -51.69 -19.98
C GLN A 93 -3.45 -52.57 -21.18
N ALA A 94 -4.51 -52.20 -21.91
CA ALA A 94 -4.91 -52.89 -23.13
C ALA A 94 -3.84 -52.75 -24.23
N LEU A 95 -3.31 -51.54 -24.45
CA LEU A 95 -2.24 -51.28 -25.41
C LEU A 95 -0.93 -52.00 -25.04
N SER A 96 -0.60 -52.11 -23.75
CA SER A 96 0.55 -52.88 -23.28
C SER A 96 0.42 -54.35 -23.66
N SER A 97 -0.74 -54.97 -23.43
CA SER A 97 -0.99 -56.37 -23.84
C SER A 97 -0.91 -56.55 -25.37
N GLN A 98 -1.35 -55.56 -26.14
CA GLN A 98 -1.22 -55.56 -27.59
C GLN A 98 0.24 -55.43 -28.04
N LEU A 99 1.04 -54.61 -27.35
CA LEU A 99 2.46 -54.48 -27.63
C LEU A 99 3.18 -55.80 -27.37
N ASP A 100 2.93 -56.44 -26.23
CA ASP A 100 3.52 -57.74 -25.88
C ASP A 100 3.22 -58.79 -26.96
N THR A 101 1.98 -58.79 -27.48
CA THR A 101 1.58 -59.67 -28.58
C THR A 101 2.32 -59.34 -29.88
N ALA A 102 2.40 -58.05 -30.25
CA ALA A 102 3.10 -57.62 -31.47
C ALA A 102 4.60 -57.89 -31.40
N GLU A 103 5.23 -57.72 -30.24
CA GLU A 103 6.64 -58.03 -30.02
C GLU A 103 6.91 -59.54 -30.05
N ALA A 104 6.01 -60.37 -29.49
CA ALA A 104 6.09 -61.81 -29.60
C ALA A 104 5.92 -62.29 -31.06
N ASP A 105 5.03 -61.66 -31.82
CA ASP A 105 4.83 -61.95 -33.25
C ASP A 105 6.05 -61.58 -34.07
N LEU A 106 6.61 -60.38 -33.86
CA LEU A 106 7.84 -59.93 -34.50
C LEU A 106 9.01 -60.88 -34.19
N LYS A 107 9.17 -61.26 -32.92
CA LYS A 107 10.21 -62.23 -32.51
C LYS A 107 10.07 -63.56 -33.26
N ARG A 108 8.85 -64.13 -33.29
CA ARG A 108 8.56 -65.35 -34.06
C ARG A 108 8.82 -65.16 -35.55
N GLY A 109 8.45 -64.01 -36.12
CA GLY A 109 8.68 -63.67 -37.52
C GLY A 109 10.16 -63.66 -37.89
N ASN A 110 11.00 -63.03 -37.03
CA ASN A 110 12.45 -63.02 -37.18
C ASN A 110 13.05 -64.44 -37.17
N ASP A 111 12.62 -65.30 -36.24
CA ASP A 111 13.06 -66.69 -36.17
C ASP A 111 12.69 -67.50 -37.43
N LEU A 112 11.51 -67.23 -38.01
CA LEU A 112 11.02 -67.91 -39.22
C LEU A 112 11.71 -67.41 -40.50
N VAL A 113 12.06 -66.12 -40.59
CA VAL A 113 12.90 -65.60 -41.69
C VAL A 113 14.28 -66.24 -41.67
N GLY A 114 14.90 -66.40 -40.50
CA GLY A 114 16.19 -67.09 -40.36
C GLY A 114 16.16 -68.56 -40.81
N LYS A 115 14.98 -69.19 -40.77
CA LYS A 115 14.73 -70.56 -41.24
C LYS A 115 14.24 -70.64 -42.70
N GLY A 116 14.11 -69.50 -43.40
CA GLY A 116 13.62 -69.44 -44.78
C GLY A 116 12.12 -69.67 -44.96
N VAL A 117 11.33 -69.61 -43.88
CA VAL A 117 9.87 -69.91 -43.89
C VAL A 117 9.03 -68.65 -44.10
N MET A 118 9.56 -67.47 -43.79
CA MET A 118 8.86 -66.18 -43.90
C MET A 118 9.65 -65.18 -44.76
N THR A 119 8.96 -64.23 -45.39
CA THR A 119 9.59 -63.17 -46.20
C THR A 119 10.01 -61.97 -45.34
N ARG A 120 11.05 -61.23 -45.76
CA ARG A 120 11.48 -59.99 -45.09
C ARG A 120 10.37 -58.95 -45.02
N GLN A 121 9.62 -58.77 -46.12
CA GLN A 121 8.47 -57.86 -46.17
C GLN A 121 7.45 -58.14 -45.05
N ARG A 122 7.24 -59.42 -44.69
CA ARG A 122 6.31 -59.76 -43.61
C ARG A 122 6.86 -59.39 -42.23
N VAL A 123 8.15 -59.54 -42.00
CA VAL A 123 8.80 -59.05 -40.78
C VAL A 123 8.76 -57.53 -40.69
N ASP A 124 9.00 -56.81 -41.80
CA ASP A 124 8.92 -55.34 -41.83
C ASP A 124 7.51 -54.86 -41.46
N GLN A 125 6.46 -55.58 -41.88
CA GLN A 125 5.08 -55.32 -41.45
C GLN A 125 4.87 -55.54 -39.95
N LEU A 126 5.45 -56.61 -39.38
CA LEU A 126 5.37 -56.87 -37.93
C LEU A 126 6.13 -55.81 -37.13
N GLN A 127 7.29 -55.37 -37.61
CA GLN A 127 8.05 -54.27 -37.01
C GLN A 127 7.22 -52.99 -37.03
N THR A 128 6.62 -52.67 -38.17
CA THR A 128 5.72 -51.52 -38.31
C THR A 128 4.55 -51.62 -37.32
N GLN A 129 3.99 -52.81 -37.11
CA GLN A 129 2.91 -53.02 -36.14
C GLN A 129 3.35 -52.76 -34.69
N VAL A 130 4.55 -53.21 -34.31
CA VAL A 130 5.16 -52.89 -33.00
C VAL A 130 5.31 -51.37 -32.85
N ASP A 131 5.85 -50.71 -33.87
CA ASP A 131 6.10 -49.27 -33.84
C ASP A 131 4.78 -48.46 -33.75
N VAL A 132 3.71 -48.91 -34.43
CA VAL A 132 2.37 -48.32 -34.31
C VAL A 132 1.83 -48.42 -32.89
N VAL A 133 1.90 -49.60 -32.26
CA VAL A 133 1.37 -49.78 -30.89
C VAL A 133 2.20 -48.99 -29.89
N ARG A 134 3.54 -48.94 -30.04
CA ARG A 134 4.41 -48.07 -29.24
C ARG A 134 4.04 -46.59 -29.38
N GLY A 135 3.75 -46.15 -30.61
CA GLY A 135 3.26 -44.81 -30.88
C GLY A 135 1.94 -44.50 -30.17
N GLN A 136 0.99 -45.45 -30.18
CA GLN A 136 -0.28 -45.33 -29.45
C GLN A 136 -0.10 -45.28 -27.94
N ILE A 137 0.76 -46.13 -27.36
CA ILE A 137 1.10 -46.06 -25.92
C ILE A 137 1.66 -44.68 -25.59
N THR A 138 2.62 -44.18 -26.37
CA THR A 138 3.23 -42.87 -26.14
C THR A 138 2.19 -41.74 -26.19
N ALA A 139 1.28 -41.78 -27.17
CA ALA A 139 0.20 -40.81 -27.30
C ALA A 139 -0.77 -40.86 -26.11
N THR A 140 -1.18 -42.06 -25.69
CA THR A 140 -2.08 -42.24 -24.54
C THR A 140 -1.41 -41.87 -23.21
N GLN A 141 -0.11 -42.10 -23.05
CA GLN A 141 0.66 -41.63 -21.89
C GLN A 141 0.68 -40.09 -21.82
N ALA A 142 0.85 -39.41 -22.96
CA ALA A 142 0.77 -37.95 -23.01
C ALA A 142 -0.62 -37.44 -22.60
N GLN A 143 -1.70 -38.10 -23.06
CA GLN A 143 -3.06 -37.78 -22.65
C GLN A 143 -3.26 -37.94 -21.13
N ARG A 144 -2.72 -39.01 -20.55
CA ARG A 144 -2.72 -39.23 -19.09
C ARG A 144 -2.02 -38.10 -18.35
N ALA A 145 -0.84 -37.70 -18.83
CA ALA A 145 -0.03 -36.66 -18.19
C ALA A 145 -0.78 -35.32 -18.13
N VAL A 146 -1.56 -34.98 -19.16
CA VAL A 146 -2.42 -33.78 -19.16
C VAL A 146 -3.44 -33.83 -18.04
N LEU A 147 -4.15 -34.96 -17.84
CA LEU A 147 -5.14 -35.08 -16.78
C LEU A 147 -4.52 -35.07 -15.38
N VAL A 148 -3.35 -35.69 -15.22
CA VAL A 148 -2.61 -35.66 -13.95
C VAL A 148 -2.17 -34.24 -13.62
N GLN A 149 -1.65 -33.50 -14.61
CA GLN A 149 -1.28 -32.10 -14.43
C GLN A 149 -2.49 -31.24 -14.08
N GLN A 150 -3.62 -31.45 -14.76
CA GLN A 150 -4.88 -30.76 -14.43
C GLN A 150 -5.32 -31.06 -12.99
N GLY A 151 -5.13 -32.29 -12.50
CA GLY A 151 -5.39 -32.63 -11.10
C GLY A 151 -4.45 -31.92 -10.13
N ALA A 152 -3.16 -31.83 -10.45
CA ALA A 152 -2.17 -31.10 -9.64
C ALA A 152 -2.46 -29.59 -9.58
N GLU A 153 -3.03 -29.02 -10.65
CA GLU A 153 -3.52 -27.64 -10.67
C GLU A 153 -4.71 -27.39 -9.73
N GLY A 154 -5.29 -28.45 -9.16
CA GLY A 154 -6.23 -28.38 -8.04
C GLY A 154 -5.61 -27.84 -6.75
N GLU A 155 -4.29 -27.92 -6.58
CA GLU A 155 -3.61 -27.28 -5.46
C GLU A 155 -3.56 -25.76 -5.65
N VAL A 156 -4.17 -25.04 -4.71
CA VAL A 156 -4.15 -23.58 -4.69
C VAL A 156 -3.01 -23.14 -3.80
N LEU A 157 -2.04 -22.46 -4.41
CA LEU A 157 -0.84 -21.97 -3.75
C LEU A 157 -0.93 -20.45 -3.52
N ALA A 158 -0.31 -19.99 -2.44
CA ALA A 158 -0.14 -18.57 -2.18
C ALA A 158 0.79 -17.93 -3.25
N PRO A 159 0.37 -16.86 -3.95
CA PRO A 159 1.15 -16.24 -5.01
C PRO A 159 2.30 -15.37 -4.50
N ALA A 160 2.22 -14.91 -3.25
CA ALA A 160 3.21 -14.03 -2.63
C ALA A 160 3.26 -14.28 -1.12
N ASN A 161 4.35 -13.84 -0.49
CA ASN A 161 4.45 -13.79 0.96
C ASN A 161 3.51 -12.69 1.49
N GLY A 162 2.76 -12.98 2.54
CA GLY A 162 1.86 -11.98 3.11
C GLY A 162 0.89 -12.53 4.13
N ARG A 163 -0.12 -11.71 4.46
CA ARG A 163 -1.20 -12.08 5.36
C ARG A 163 -2.48 -12.33 4.57
N VAL A 164 -3.22 -13.36 4.95
CA VAL A 164 -4.54 -13.66 4.38
C VAL A 164 -5.53 -12.61 4.87
N LEU A 165 -6.06 -11.81 3.95
CA LEU A 165 -7.00 -10.72 4.24
C LEU A 165 -8.45 -11.17 4.16
N LYS A 166 -8.77 -12.07 3.22
CA LYS A 166 -10.12 -12.54 2.98
C LYS A 166 -10.14 -13.97 2.47
N VAL A 167 -11.07 -14.78 2.96
CA VAL A 167 -11.30 -16.16 2.47
C VAL A 167 -12.78 -16.31 2.12
N PRO A 168 -13.20 -16.03 0.87
CA PRO A 168 -14.62 -16.02 0.51
C PRO A 168 -15.24 -17.41 0.34
N VAL A 169 -14.46 -18.49 0.49
CA VAL A 169 -14.91 -19.88 0.27
C VAL A 169 -14.79 -20.69 1.55
N THR A 170 -15.56 -21.78 1.62
CA THR A 170 -15.50 -22.74 2.73
C THR A 170 -15.24 -24.13 2.19
N ARG A 171 -14.79 -25.04 3.07
CA ARG A 171 -14.66 -26.45 2.73
C ARG A 171 -16.00 -27.01 2.27
N GLY A 172 -16.01 -27.72 1.15
CA GLY A 172 -17.21 -28.24 0.50
C GLY A 172 -17.86 -27.29 -0.50
N ALA A 173 -17.40 -26.05 -0.61
CA ALA A 173 -17.87 -25.13 -1.63
C ALA A 173 -17.47 -25.62 -3.04
N VAL A 174 -18.37 -25.40 -3.99
CA VAL A 174 -18.11 -25.61 -5.42
C VAL A 174 -17.63 -24.28 -5.98
N ILE A 175 -16.49 -24.29 -6.67
CA ILE A 175 -15.90 -23.10 -7.27
C ILE A 175 -15.51 -23.36 -8.72
N MET A 176 -15.46 -22.27 -9.50
CA MET A 176 -15.02 -22.29 -10.89
C MET A 176 -13.53 -21.93 -11.01
N GLY A 177 -12.89 -22.36 -12.10
CA GLY A 177 -11.54 -21.93 -12.43
C GLY A 177 -11.47 -20.40 -12.56
N GLY A 178 -10.47 -19.79 -11.90
CA GLY A 178 -10.28 -18.35 -11.81
C GLY A 178 -10.91 -17.67 -10.60
N GLU A 179 -11.76 -18.37 -9.83
CA GLU A 179 -12.33 -17.80 -8.61
C GLU A 179 -11.28 -17.69 -7.48
N PRO A 180 -11.29 -16.59 -6.71
CA PRO A 180 -10.38 -16.41 -5.58
C PRO A 180 -10.77 -17.31 -4.41
N VAL A 181 -9.84 -18.13 -3.95
CA VAL A 181 -9.97 -18.91 -2.70
C VAL A 181 -9.56 -18.09 -1.50
N ALA A 182 -8.52 -17.26 -1.65
CA ALA A 182 -8.10 -16.31 -0.63
C ALA A 182 -7.52 -15.05 -1.28
N THR A 183 -7.57 -13.93 -0.58
CA THR A 183 -6.86 -12.70 -0.95
C THR A 183 -5.72 -12.49 0.02
N ILE A 184 -4.50 -12.38 -0.49
CA ILE A 184 -3.28 -12.20 0.31
C ILE A 184 -2.76 -10.78 0.11
N GLY A 185 -2.52 -10.10 1.22
CA GLY A 185 -1.86 -8.79 1.27
C GLY A 185 -0.38 -8.96 1.58
N GLY A 186 0.48 -8.54 0.65
CA GLY A 186 1.94 -8.64 0.73
C GLY A 186 2.65 -7.33 0.38
N GLY A 187 3.99 -7.36 0.41
CA GLY A 187 4.83 -6.23 -0.01
C GLY A 187 4.89 -5.04 0.96
N GLY A 188 4.29 -5.15 2.15
CA GLY A 188 4.15 -4.06 3.12
C GLY A 188 2.86 -3.27 2.91
N VAL A 189 2.80 -2.05 3.44
CA VAL A 189 1.64 -1.16 3.30
C VAL A 189 2.05 0.23 2.80
N PHE A 190 1.08 0.95 2.25
CA PHE A 190 1.15 2.39 2.02
C PHE A 190 -0.14 3.06 2.49
N LEU A 191 -0.11 4.37 2.62
CA LEU A 191 -1.29 5.17 2.93
C LEU A 191 -1.84 5.78 1.63
N ARG A 192 -3.01 5.33 1.19
CA ARG A 192 -3.70 5.82 -0.01
C ARG A 192 -4.62 6.98 0.33
N LEU A 193 -4.42 8.12 -0.31
CA LEU A 193 -5.23 9.32 -0.13
C LEU A 193 -6.17 9.52 -1.31
N ALA A 194 -7.36 10.06 -1.03
CA ALA A 194 -8.31 10.48 -2.04
C ALA A 194 -8.50 12.01 -1.98
N ILE A 195 -7.75 12.73 -2.81
CA ILE A 195 -7.58 14.19 -2.75
C ILE A 195 -8.51 14.85 -3.78
N PRO A 196 -9.34 15.85 -3.42
CA PRO A 196 -10.16 16.56 -4.40
C PRO A 196 -9.33 17.15 -5.55
N GLU A 197 -9.79 17.00 -6.79
CA GLU A 197 -9.03 17.37 -8.00
C GLU A 197 -8.49 18.81 -7.97
N ARG A 198 -9.29 19.76 -7.43
CA ARG A 198 -8.92 21.18 -7.32
C ARG A 198 -7.66 21.43 -6.48
N HIS A 199 -7.32 20.50 -5.59
CA HIS A 199 -6.14 20.57 -4.72
C HIS A 199 -5.00 19.68 -5.24
N ALA A 200 -5.26 18.82 -6.23
CA ALA A 200 -4.23 17.93 -6.77
C ALA A 200 -3.19 18.68 -7.62
N ALA A 201 -3.59 19.78 -8.28
CA ALA A 201 -2.70 20.56 -9.14
C ALA A 201 -1.54 21.25 -8.40
N SER A 202 -1.71 21.56 -7.10
CA SER A 202 -0.66 22.16 -6.27
C SER A 202 0.26 21.13 -5.62
N LEU A 203 -0.11 19.84 -5.63
CA LEU A 203 0.67 18.77 -5.02
C LEU A 203 1.78 18.29 -5.97
N LYS A 204 2.97 18.14 -5.41
CA LYS A 204 4.13 17.54 -6.08
C LYS A 204 4.57 16.30 -5.32
N ALA A 205 5.24 15.38 -6.00
CA ALA A 205 5.90 14.27 -5.34
C ALA A 205 6.91 14.78 -4.29
N ASP A 206 7.16 13.98 -3.25
CA ASP A 206 8.06 14.24 -2.12
C ASP A 206 7.63 15.36 -1.16
N VAL A 207 6.37 15.81 -1.26
CA VAL A 207 5.79 16.76 -0.30
C VAL A 207 5.46 16.07 1.02
N ALA A 208 5.74 16.75 2.13
CA ALA A 208 5.43 16.29 3.49
C ALA A 208 3.92 16.31 3.75
N ILE A 209 3.41 15.19 4.23
CA ILE A 209 2.01 14.97 4.56
C ILE A 209 1.89 14.74 6.07
N ARG A 210 1.01 15.47 6.75
CA ARG A 210 0.77 15.27 8.19
C ARG A 210 -0.30 14.22 8.38
N ILE A 211 -0.05 13.28 9.28
CA ILE A 211 -0.92 12.13 9.51
C ILE A 211 -1.20 12.06 11.00
N GLN A 212 -2.48 12.06 11.35
CA GLN A 212 -2.91 11.83 12.72
C GLN A 212 -3.15 10.34 12.91
N SER A 213 -2.25 9.70 13.65
CA SER A 213 -2.26 8.27 13.95
C SER A 213 -2.64 8.03 15.40
N ALA A 214 -3.03 6.80 15.73
CA ALA A 214 -3.27 6.37 17.12
C ALA A 214 -2.02 6.53 18.01
N LYS A 215 -0.83 6.59 17.41
CA LYS A 215 0.46 6.79 18.10
C LYS A 215 0.88 8.27 18.20
N GLY A 216 0.03 9.20 17.75
CA GLY A 216 0.32 10.64 17.68
C GLY A 216 0.50 11.14 16.25
N GLU A 217 1.05 12.34 16.11
CA GLU A 217 1.35 12.92 14.80
C GLU A 217 2.54 12.22 14.14
N GLN A 218 2.37 11.84 12.88
CA GLN A 218 3.40 11.27 12.03
C GLN A 218 3.50 12.10 10.75
N VAL A 219 4.68 12.12 10.15
CA VAL A 219 4.90 12.75 8.85
C VAL A 219 5.17 11.66 7.82
N GLY A 220 4.41 11.67 6.74
CA GLY A 220 4.61 10.85 5.56
C GLY A 220 5.13 11.67 4.39
N ARG A 221 5.64 10.98 3.36
CA ARG A 221 6.05 11.61 2.10
C ARG A 221 5.19 11.13 0.95
N LEU A 222 4.74 12.06 0.13
CA LEU A 222 3.96 11.75 -1.06
C LEU A 222 4.83 11.03 -2.09
N ALA A 223 4.67 9.72 -2.23
CA ALA A 223 5.49 8.91 -3.12
C ALA A 223 5.02 8.99 -4.56
N LYS A 224 3.69 8.92 -4.78
CA LYS A 224 3.13 8.89 -6.12
C LYS A 224 1.74 9.51 -6.17
N ILE A 225 1.49 10.29 -7.21
CA ILE A 225 0.16 10.79 -7.56
C ILE A 225 -0.27 10.11 -8.85
N TYR A 226 -1.44 9.49 -8.86
CA TYR A 226 -1.97 8.82 -10.04
C TYR A 226 -2.71 9.83 -10.93
N PRO A 227 -2.50 9.82 -12.24
CA PRO A 227 -3.11 10.81 -13.14
C PRO A 227 -4.62 10.60 -13.36
N GLN A 228 -5.16 9.43 -12.98
CA GLN A 228 -6.57 9.10 -13.14
C GLN A 228 -7.42 9.81 -12.06
N ILE A 229 -8.47 10.49 -12.50
CA ILE A 229 -9.46 11.11 -11.61
C ILE A 229 -10.64 10.14 -11.44
N GLU A 230 -10.99 9.85 -10.20
CA GLU A 230 -12.11 8.99 -9.82
C GLU A 230 -13.07 9.78 -8.94
N ASN A 231 -14.32 9.98 -9.41
CA ASN A 231 -15.35 10.70 -8.68
C ASN A 231 -14.89 12.10 -8.20
N GLY A 232 -14.17 12.84 -9.05
CA GLY A 232 -13.64 14.18 -8.75
C GLY A 232 -12.46 14.18 -7.77
N ARG A 233 -11.80 13.03 -7.57
CA ARG A 233 -10.64 12.88 -6.69
C ARG A 233 -9.48 12.23 -7.41
N VAL A 234 -8.28 12.68 -7.06
CA VAL A 234 -7.02 12.08 -7.46
C VAL A 234 -6.54 11.15 -6.36
N ILE A 235 -6.08 9.97 -6.75
CA ILE A 235 -5.50 9.00 -5.83
C ILE A 235 -4.00 9.27 -5.69
N ALA A 236 -3.50 9.24 -4.46
CA ALA A 236 -2.08 9.36 -4.21
C ALA A 236 -1.62 8.43 -3.10
N ASP A 237 -0.43 7.88 -3.24
CA ASP A 237 0.18 6.97 -2.27
C ASP A 237 1.24 7.74 -1.47
N VAL A 238 1.16 7.60 -0.15
CA VAL A 238 2.06 8.21 0.83
C VAL A 238 2.84 7.11 1.54
N GLU A 239 4.16 7.28 1.60
CA GLU A 239 5.04 6.44 2.39
C GLU A 239 5.17 7.03 3.79
N VAL A 240 4.97 6.17 4.78
CA VAL A 240 4.94 6.55 6.19
C VAL A 240 5.78 5.54 6.96
N GLU A 241 6.85 6.02 7.58
CA GLU A 241 7.69 5.16 8.40
C GLU A 241 6.94 4.73 9.67
N GLY A 242 7.01 3.44 10.00
CA GLY A 242 6.38 2.89 11.21
C GLY A 242 4.85 2.93 11.21
N LEU A 243 4.22 3.00 10.03
CA LEU A 243 2.76 2.90 9.91
C LEU A 243 2.28 1.57 10.52
N ASP A 244 1.15 1.62 11.23
CA ASP A 244 0.53 0.41 11.76
C ASP A 244 0.04 -0.48 10.60
N THR A 245 0.55 -1.70 10.55
CA THR A 245 0.25 -2.70 9.52
C THR A 245 -0.77 -3.74 9.99
N THR A 246 -1.26 -3.61 11.22
CA THR A 246 -2.18 -4.57 11.84
C THR A 246 -3.50 -4.66 11.08
N TYR A 247 -4.02 -3.52 10.63
CA TYR A 247 -5.32 -3.41 9.97
C TYR A 247 -5.18 -2.82 8.58
N VAL A 248 -5.36 -3.66 7.56
CA VAL A 248 -5.60 -3.20 6.19
C VAL A 248 -7.00 -2.58 6.11
N ASP A 249 -7.18 -1.56 5.28
CA ASP A 249 -8.36 -0.71 5.14
C ASP A 249 -8.65 0.23 6.34
N ALA A 250 -7.72 0.33 7.30
CA ALA A 250 -7.80 1.32 8.36
C ALA A 250 -7.85 2.74 7.79
N ARG A 251 -8.69 3.60 8.37
CA ARG A 251 -8.84 5.00 7.95
C ARG A 251 -8.07 5.91 8.90
N LEU A 252 -7.30 6.82 8.31
CA LEU A 252 -6.52 7.81 9.04
C LEU A 252 -6.92 9.21 8.57
N LEU A 253 -6.91 10.17 9.51
CA LEU A 253 -7.04 11.57 9.17
C LEU A 253 -5.68 12.09 8.71
N VAL A 254 -5.67 12.73 7.55
CA VAL A 254 -4.45 13.16 6.89
C VAL A 254 -4.61 14.60 6.44
N GLU A 255 -3.60 15.42 6.63
CA GLU A 255 -3.59 16.78 6.13
C GLU A 255 -2.61 16.89 4.97
N VAL A 256 -3.13 17.36 3.84
CA VAL A 256 -2.34 17.63 2.64
C VAL A 256 -2.14 19.14 2.49
N PRO A 257 -0.96 19.60 2.08
CA PRO A 257 -0.74 21.01 1.81
C PRO A 257 -1.40 21.38 0.48
N VAL A 258 -2.34 22.31 0.50
CA VAL A 258 -3.15 22.66 -0.68
C VAL A 258 -2.77 23.99 -1.33
N GLY A 259 -1.96 24.79 -0.65
CA GLY A 259 -1.49 26.08 -1.13
C GLY A 259 -0.60 26.78 -0.10
N GLU A 260 -0.15 27.96 -0.47
CA GLU A 260 0.50 28.90 0.44
C GLU A 260 -0.29 30.20 0.44
N ARG A 261 -0.42 30.81 1.61
CA ARG A 261 -0.93 32.16 1.76
C ARG A 261 0.05 33.00 2.56
N LYS A 262 0.01 34.30 2.34
CA LYS A 262 0.78 35.25 3.14
C LYS A 262 0.02 35.55 4.43
N ALA A 263 0.73 35.54 5.54
CA ALA A 263 0.22 35.92 6.86
C ALA A 263 1.21 36.84 7.57
N LEU A 264 0.69 37.63 8.50
CA LEU A 264 1.50 38.44 9.41
C LEU A 264 1.46 37.78 10.78
N PHE A 265 2.62 37.73 11.44
CA PHE A 265 2.75 37.18 12.77
C PHE A 265 3.30 38.24 13.72
N VAL A 266 2.76 38.25 14.93
CA VAL A 266 3.29 39.02 16.05
C VAL A 266 3.60 38.08 17.21
N PRO A 267 4.63 38.38 18.03
CA PRO A 267 4.81 37.69 19.29
C PRO A 267 3.52 37.77 20.11
N GLN A 268 3.14 36.67 20.75
CA GLN A 268 1.94 36.63 21.57
C GLN A 268 1.99 37.66 22.72
N SER A 269 3.19 38.03 23.17
CA SER A 269 3.42 39.10 24.17
C SER A 269 3.08 40.51 23.66
N ALA A 270 3.10 40.74 22.35
CA ALA A 270 2.76 42.04 21.75
C ALA A 270 1.25 42.28 21.64
N VAL A 271 0.44 41.27 21.95
CA VAL A 271 -1.02 41.35 21.92
C VAL A 271 -1.57 41.58 23.31
N SER A 272 -2.46 42.56 23.46
CA SER A 272 -3.19 42.81 24.69
C SER A 272 -4.71 42.73 24.45
N THR A 273 -5.39 41.92 25.24
CA THR A 273 -6.85 41.78 25.16
C THR A 273 -7.51 42.63 26.24
N ARG A 274 -8.39 43.55 25.84
CA ARG A 274 -9.16 44.41 26.78
C ARG A 274 -10.59 44.52 26.30
N SER A 275 -11.55 44.29 27.21
CA SER A 275 -12.99 44.38 26.91
C SER A 275 -13.44 43.51 25.72
N GLY A 276 -12.79 42.37 25.49
CA GLY A 276 -13.10 41.45 24.40
C GLY A 276 -12.55 41.86 23.02
N LEU A 277 -11.70 42.89 22.97
CA LEU A 277 -10.98 43.30 21.76
C LEU A 277 -9.48 43.06 21.94
N ASP A 278 -8.83 42.61 20.87
CA ASP A 278 -7.39 42.38 20.82
C ASP A 278 -6.69 43.60 20.21
N PHE A 279 -5.62 44.04 20.87
CA PHE A 279 -4.87 45.23 20.49
C PHE A 279 -3.39 44.91 20.30
N VAL A 280 -2.80 45.52 19.28
CA VAL A 280 -1.35 45.55 19.06
C VAL A 280 -0.88 47.00 19.03
N THR A 281 0.19 47.31 19.76
CA THR A 281 0.80 48.65 19.73
C THR A 281 1.74 48.75 18.53
N VAL A 282 1.55 49.78 17.70
CA VAL A 282 2.40 50.09 16.56
C VAL A 282 3.04 51.47 16.69
N GLU A 283 4.25 51.62 16.15
CA GLU A 283 4.91 52.91 16.00
C GLU A 283 4.27 53.67 14.82
N ALA A 284 3.63 54.81 15.10
CA ALA A 284 3.07 55.73 14.11
C ALA A 284 3.86 57.05 14.06
N GLU A 285 3.62 57.88 13.03
CA GLU A 285 4.32 59.17 12.86
C GLU A 285 4.16 60.12 14.06
N SER A 286 3.07 60.00 14.82
CA SER A 286 2.77 60.80 16.01
C SER A 286 3.07 60.10 17.35
N GLY A 287 3.77 58.95 17.34
CA GLY A 287 4.08 58.14 18.53
C GLY A 287 3.43 56.76 18.51
N GLU A 288 3.41 56.06 19.66
CA GLU A 288 2.74 54.76 19.79
C GLU A 288 1.22 54.87 19.58
N SER A 289 0.64 53.96 18.79
CA SER A 289 -0.80 53.87 18.54
C SER A 289 -1.26 52.42 18.72
N GLU A 290 -2.36 52.20 19.42
CA GLU A 290 -2.97 50.88 19.53
C GLU A 290 -3.92 50.63 18.36
N ARG A 291 -3.75 49.49 17.68
CA ARG A 291 -4.65 49.03 16.62
C ARG A 291 -5.43 47.81 17.09
N VAL A 292 -6.73 47.82 16.82
CA VAL A 292 -7.57 46.64 17.00
C VAL A 292 -7.21 45.63 15.91
N VAL A 293 -6.99 44.39 16.31
CA VAL A 293 -6.62 43.30 15.41
C VAL A 293 -7.59 42.12 15.55
N ILE A 294 -7.64 41.29 14.52
CA ILE A 294 -8.29 39.98 14.56
C ILE A 294 -7.18 38.94 14.55
N LEU A 295 -7.14 38.11 15.59
CA LEU A 295 -6.14 37.05 15.75
C LEU A 295 -6.56 35.77 15.00
N GLY A 296 -5.58 35.05 14.48
CA GLY A 296 -5.71 33.72 13.89
C GLY A 296 -5.18 32.62 14.80
N GLU A 297 -4.61 31.58 14.21
CA GLU A 297 -4.06 30.46 14.98
C GLU A 297 -2.73 30.85 15.68
N PRO A 298 -2.52 30.43 16.94
CA PRO A 298 -1.22 30.53 17.58
C PRO A 298 -0.24 29.57 16.91
N VAL A 299 0.99 30.04 16.69
CA VAL A 299 2.06 29.25 16.05
C VAL A 299 3.37 29.50 16.78
N GLU A 300 4.19 28.47 16.87
CA GLU A 300 5.56 28.62 17.33
C GLU A 300 6.46 28.91 16.13
N LEU A 301 7.06 30.10 16.10
CA LEU A 301 8.01 30.53 15.06
C LEU A 301 9.33 30.89 15.76
N ASP A 302 10.42 30.30 15.29
CA ASP A 302 11.77 30.52 15.82
C ASP A 302 11.90 30.33 17.34
N GLY A 303 11.13 29.39 17.92
CA GLY A 303 11.10 29.11 19.37
C GLY A 303 10.38 30.17 20.21
N THR A 304 9.63 31.07 19.56
CA THR A 304 8.79 32.08 20.22
C THR A 304 7.31 31.83 19.90
N ALA A 305 6.47 31.96 20.92
CA ALA A 305 5.02 31.89 20.75
C ALA A 305 4.55 33.14 19.99
N ASN A 306 4.07 32.92 18.77
CA ASN A 306 3.51 33.94 17.90
C ASN A 306 2.02 33.67 17.68
N VAL A 307 1.31 34.69 17.24
CA VAL A 307 -0.07 34.58 16.81
C VAL A 307 -0.24 35.26 15.46
N GLU A 308 -1.00 34.60 14.60
CA GLU A 308 -1.35 35.16 13.31
C GLU A 308 -2.26 36.39 13.44
N ILE A 309 -2.04 37.40 12.59
CA ILE A 309 -2.93 38.54 12.42
C ILE A 309 -3.74 38.36 11.13
N LEU A 310 -5.05 38.14 11.27
CA LEU A 310 -5.99 38.02 10.16
C LEU A 310 -6.44 39.39 9.62
N SER A 311 -6.47 40.40 10.49
CA SER A 311 -6.87 41.77 10.13
C SER A 311 -6.36 42.80 11.12
N GLY A 312 -6.25 44.06 10.69
CA GLY A 312 -5.91 45.22 11.52
C GLY A 312 -4.48 45.75 11.37
N LEU A 313 -3.57 44.96 10.80
CA LEU A 313 -2.18 45.33 10.50
C LEU A 313 -1.83 45.01 9.05
N ASN A 314 -0.78 45.68 8.55
CA ASN A 314 -0.22 45.51 7.22
C ASN A 314 1.28 45.19 7.28
N ALA A 315 1.80 44.58 6.22
CA ALA A 315 3.24 44.43 6.06
C ALA A 315 3.94 45.80 6.07
N GLY A 316 5.05 45.90 6.79
CA GLY A 316 5.79 47.14 7.02
C GLY A 316 5.38 47.90 8.29
N ASP A 317 4.28 47.53 8.94
CA ASP A 317 3.95 48.08 10.25
C ASP A 317 5.02 47.71 11.28
N LYS A 318 5.31 48.65 12.18
CA LYS A 318 6.31 48.48 13.23
C LYS A 318 5.61 48.21 14.55
N VAL A 319 5.61 46.94 14.97
CA VAL A 319 4.98 46.50 16.22
C VAL A 319 5.93 46.67 17.38
N VAL A 320 5.45 47.26 18.47
CA VAL A 320 6.20 47.47 19.70
C VAL A 320 5.92 46.28 20.63
N ALA A 321 6.87 45.35 20.72
CA ALA A 321 6.79 44.25 21.68
C ALA A 321 7.35 44.72 23.04
N LYS A 322 6.60 44.47 24.11
CA LYS A 322 6.96 44.82 25.50
C LYS A 322 7.19 43.56 26.33
#